data_AF-A0A8T3LZW5-F1
#
_entry.id   AF-A0A8T3LZW5-F1
#
_cell.length_a   1.000
_cell.length_b   1.000
_cell.length_c   1.000
_cell.angle_alpha   90.00
_cell.angle_beta   90.00
_cell.angle_gamma   90.00
#
_symmetry.space_group_name_H-M   'P 1'
#
loop_
_entity.id
_entity.type
_entity.pdbx_description
1 polymer ?
#
loop_
_entity_poly.entity_id
_entity_poly.type
_entity_poly.pdbx_seq_one_letter_code
_entity_poly.pdbx_strand_id
1 'polypeptide(L)'
;IFDPREHVAAVVGIGWGVDLPTATNFAGLLLGGGLPDQESNLSLLGATPQQLETWGYGVTDVPSIDARVQACLAAVGSAGFECWAEIDQLVMERVVAWAPLGFAIHGWITSDRVAAFSADAQSVAPSLDQIQLRPES
;
A
#
# COMPACT_ATOMS: atom_id res chain seq x y z
N ILE A 1 15.00 -3.36 -2.24
CA ILE A 1 14.92 -4.53 -1.32
C ILE A 1 14.21 -5.75 -1.94
N PHE A 2 13.81 -5.68 -3.21
CA PHE A 2 13.33 -6.81 -3.99
C PHE A 2 13.93 -6.70 -5.40
N ASP A 3 14.68 -7.73 -5.82
CA ASP A 3 15.25 -7.81 -7.16
C ASP A 3 14.40 -8.77 -8.01
N PRO A 4 13.74 -8.30 -9.08
CA PRO A 4 12.90 -9.14 -9.93
C PRO A 4 13.66 -10.29 -10.61
N ARG A 5 15.00 -10.22 -10.68
CA ARG A 5 15.85 -11.30 -11.25
C ARG A 5 15.96 -12.52 -10.35
N GLU A 6 15.62 -12.40 -9.07
CA GLU A 6 15.64 -13.52 -8.12
C GLU A 6 14.41 -14.43 -8.25
N HIS A 7 13.44 -14.06 -9.10
CA HIS A 7 12.22 -14.83 -9.40
C HIS A 7 11.47 -15.31 -8.14
N VAL A 8 11.42 -14.47 -7.11
CA VAL A 8 10.68 -14.74 -5.88
C VAL A 8 9.18 -14.84 -6.22
N ALA A 9 8.62 -16.05 -6.08
CA ALA A 9 7.25 -16.32 -6.48
C ALA A 9 6.19 -15.69 -5.57
N ALA A 10 6.49 -15.54 -4.27
CA ALA A 10 5.59 -14.94 -3.30
C ALA A 10 6.37 -14.42 -2.10
N VAL A 11 5.88 -13.34 -1.49
CA VAL A 11 6.38 -12.84 -0.21
C VAL A 11 5.25 -12.79 0.79
N VAL A 12 5.51 -13.29 2.00
CA VAL A 12 4.56 -13.32 3.11
C VAL A 12 5.07 -12.42 4.23
N GLY A 13 4.15 -11.69 4.87
CA GLY A 13 4.49 -10.84 6.01
C GLY A 13 4.94 -9.43 5.65
N ILE A 14 4.75 -9.00 4.40
CA ILE A 14 4.84 -7.58 4.06
C ILE A 14 3.53 -6.91 4.43
N GLY A 15 3.63 -5.80 5.16
CA GLY A 15 2.51 -4.90 5.45
C GLY A 15 2.70 -3.56 4.76
N TRP A 16 1.62 -2.81 4.63
CA TRP A 16 1.64 -1.44 4.13
C TRP A 16 0.92 -0.51 5.12
N GLY A 17 1.55 0.61 5.46
CA GLY A 17 0.97 1.66 6.27
C GLY A 17 0.34 2.74 5.40
N VAL A 18 -0.67 3.43 5.93
CA VAL A 18 -1.26 4.58 5.22
C VAL A 18 -0.41 5.82 5.50
N ASP A 19 0.30 6.33 4.48
CA ASP A 19 1.06 7.58 4.56
C ASP A 19 0.15 8.80 4.37
N LEU A 20 -0.83 8.68 3.48
CA LEU A 20 -1.85 9.70 3.19
C LEU A 20 -3.24 9.08 3.18
N PRO A 21 -4.28 9.76 3.70
CA PRO A 21 -5.65 9.22 3.79
C PRO A 21 -6.37 9.26 2.42
N THR A 22 -5.75 8.68 1.40
CA THR A 22 -6.24 8.62 0.01
C THR A 22 -5.92 7.25 -0.58
N ALA A 23 -6.79 6.75 -1.47
CA ALA A 23 -6.57 5.47 -2.14
C ALA A 23 -5.25 5.44 -2.95
N THR A 24 -4.81 6.59 -3.46
CA THR A 24 -3.53 6.75 -4.18
C THR A 24 -2.32 6.34 -3.33
N ASN A 25 -2.44 6.28 -2.01
CA ASN A 25 -1.41 5.72 -1.12
C ASN A 25 -0.98 4.30 -1.53
N PHE A 26 -1.91 3.52 -2.07
CA PHE A 26 -1.66 2.14 -2.52
C PHE A 26 -1.23 2.05 -3.99
N ALA A 27 -1.24 3.17 -4.73
CA ALA A 27 -0.86 3.16 -6.15
C ALA A 27 0.60 2.71 -6.36
N GLY A 28 1.50 3.00 -5.40
CA GLY A 28 2.88 2.53 -5.45
C GLY A 28 3.06 1.01 -5.36
N LEU A 29 2.07 0.30 -4.81
CA LEU A 29 2.05 -1.18 -4.80
C LEU A 29 1.55 -1.79 -6.12
N LEU A 30 0.82 -1.00 -6.92
CA LEU A 30 -0.05 -1.51 -7.98
C LEU A 30 0.32 -1.02 -9.38
N LEU A 31 1.14 0.02 -9.49
CA LEU A 31 1.52 0.65 -10.76
C LEU A 31 2.80 0.04 -11.36
N GLY A 32 2.75 -0.33 -12.63
CA GLY A 32 3.86 -0.94 -13.38
C GLY A 32 4.94 0.01 -13.86
N GLY A 33 4.65 1.32 -13.90
CA GLY A 33 5.59 2.31 -14.45
C GLY A 33 5.35 3.74 -14.02
N GLY A 34 4.68 3.97 -12.88
CA GLY A 34 4.18 5.29 -12.50
C GLY A 34 4.96 6.04 -11.41
N LEU A 35 5.86 5.39 -10.68
CA LEU A 35 6.71 6.06 -9.70
C LEU A 35 8.17 6.01 -10.16
N PRO A 36 8.93 7.13 -10.08
CA PRO A 36 10.34 7.20 -10.48
C PRO A 36 11.21 6.11 -9.83
N ASP A 37 10.77 5.58 -8.69
CA ASP A 37 11.40 4.50 -7.97
C ASP A 37 10.62 3.19 -8.21
N GLN A 38 11.04 2.46 -9.24
CA GLN A 38 10.61 1.10 -9.60
C GLN A 38 10.75 0.07 -8.45
N GLU A 39 11.30 0.47 -7.30
CA GLU A 39 11.58 -0.40 -6.15
C GLU A 39 10.35 -0.77 -5.30
N SER A 40 9.18 -0.14 -5.56
CA SER A 40 7.98 -0.32 -4.72
C SER A 40 6.93 -1.29 -5.31
N ASN A 41 6.93 -1.54 -6.62
CA ASN A 41 6.00 -2.48 -7.22
C ASN A 41 6.51 -3.92 -7.08
N LEU A 42 6.20 -4.52 -5.93
CA LEU A 42 6.60 -5.89 -5.62
C LEU A 42 5.85 -6.96 -6.43
N SER A 43 4.71 -6.59 -7.03
CA SER A 43 3.85 -7.51 -7.76
C SER A 43 4.23 -7.69 -9.23
N LEU A 44 5.08 -6.81 -9.75
CA LEU A 44 5.48 -6.75 -11.17
C LEU A 44 4.31 -6.54 -12.14
N LEU A 45 3.11 -6.17 -11.66
CA LEU A 45 2.00 -5.77 -12.52
C LEU A 45 2.43 -4.63 -13.44
N GLY A 46 2.03 -4.70 -14.70
CA GLY A 46 2.38 -3.70 -15.72
C GLY A 46 3.85 -3.66 -16.11
N ALA A 47 4.65 -4.68 -15.77
CA ALA A 47 6.00 -4.81 -16.32
C ALA A 47 5.98 -4.90 -17.85
N THR A 48 6.83 -4.10 -18.49
CA THR A 48 6.99 -4.11 -19.95
C THR A 48 7.68 -5.38 -20.45
N PRO A 49 7.50 -5.76 -21.73
CA PRO A 49 8.22 -6.89 -22.31
C PRO A 49 9.74 -6.79 -22.17
N GLN A 50 10.31 -5.59 -22.31
CA GLN A 50 11.74 -5.33 -22.18
C GLN A 50 12.22 -5.55 -20.73
N GLN A 51 11.43 -5.15 -19.74
CA GLN A 51 11.73 -5.42 -18.34
C GLN A 51 11.67 -6.90 -18.04
N LEU A 52 10.62 -7.60 -18.48
CA LEU A 52 10.46 -9.05 -18.31
C LEU A 52 11.64 -9.82 -18.94
N GLU A 53 12.03 -9.47 -20.17
CA GLU A 53 13.19 -10.05 -20.84
C GLU A 53 14.49 -9.77 -20.06
N THR A 54 14.71 -8.52 -19.65
CA THR A 54 15.89 -8.11 -18.88
C THR A 54 15.98 -8.85 -17.53
N TRP A 55 14.84 -9.15 -16.92
CA TRP A 55 14.75 -9.87 -15.66
C TRP A 55 14.73 -11.40 -15.82
N GLY A 56 14.78 -11.91 -17.06
CA GLY A 56 14.85 -13.34 -17.36
C GLY A 56 13.52 -14.09 -17.27
N TYR A 57 12.39 -13.40 -17.36
CA TYR A 57 11.07 -14.04 -17.46
C TYR A 57 10.83 -14.55 -18.88
N GLY A 58 10.24 -15.75 -19.00
CA GLY A 58 9.85 -16.33 -20.29
C GLY A 58 8.52 -15.80 -20.84
N VAL A 59 7.79 -15.01 -20.05
CA VAL A 59 6.54 -14.35 -20.47
C VAL A 59 6.85 -12.96 -21.04
N THR A 60 6.06 -12.54 -22.03
CA THR A 60 6.21 -11.24 -22.68
C THR A 60 5.17 -10.22 -22.24
N ASP A 61 4.19 -10.63 -21.46
CA ASP A 61 3.09 -9.78 -21.01
C ASP A 61 2.60 -10.21 -19.62
N VAL A 62 2.18 -9.23 -18.82
CA VAL A 62 1.60 -9.40 -17.50
C VAL A 62 0.43 -8.45 -17.34
N PRO A 63 -0.57 -8.76 -16.49
CA PRO A 63 -1.68 -7.84 -16.27
C PRO A 63 -1.21 -6.45 -15.83
N SER A 64 -1.83 -5.40 -16.36
CA SER A 64 -1.63 -4.02 -15.92
C SER A 64 -2.97 -3.41 -15.50
N ILE A 65 -2.93 -2.60 -14.46
CA ILE A 65 -4.07 -1.76 -14.04
C ILE A 65 -3.78 -0.26 -14.20
N ASP A 66 -2.67 0.10 -14.85
CA ASP A 66 -2.19 1.49 -14.92
C ASP A 66 -3.24 2.42 -15.53
N ALA A 67 -3.90 2.00 -16.61
CA ALA A 67 -4.93 2.79 -17.28
C ALA A 67 -6.13 3.08 -16.36
N ARG A 68 -6.53 2.11 -15.52
CA ARG A 68 -7.63 2.28 -14.56
C ARG A 68 -7.22 3.23 -13.44
N VAL A 69 -5.99 3.07 -12.92
CA VAL A 69 -5.45 3.97 -11.91
C VAL A 69 -5.40 5.40 -12.44
N GLN A 70 -4.91 5.62 -13.67
CA GLN A 70 -4.89 6.95 -14.29
C GLN A 70 -6.30 7.54 -14.45
N ALA A 71 -7.30 6.72 -14.78
CA ALA A 71 -8.69 7.16 -14.82
C ALA A 71 -9.20 7.57 -13.42
N CYS A 72 -8.89 6.80 -12.38
CA CYS A 72 -9.31 7.11 -11.01
C CYS A 72 -8.60 8.33 -10.42
N LEU A 73 -7.37 8.62 -10.83
CA LEU A 73 -6.64 9.83 -10.43
C LEU A 73 -7.32 11.11 -10.93
N ALA A 74 -8.00 11.04 -12.09
CA ALA A 74 -8.74 12.17 -12.64
C ALA A 74 -10.16 12.32 -12.05
N ALA A 75 -10.67 11.27 -11.38
CA ALA A 75 -12.01 11.27 -10.79
C ALA A 75 -12.01 11.92 -9.39
N VAL A 76 -13.09 12.63 -9.08
CA VAL A 76 -13.24 13.36 -7.79
C VAL A 76 -14.58 13.01 -7.13
N GLY A 77 -14.67 13.25 -5.82
CA GLY A 77 -15.89 13.01 -5.06
C GLY A 77 -16.32 11.53 -5.08
N SER A 78 -17.62 11.28 -5.22
CA SER A 78 -18.18 9.91 -5.23
C SER A 78 -17.67 9.08 -6.40
N ALA A 79 -17.50 9.68 -7.58
CA ALA A 79 -16.98 8.99 -8.75
C ALA A 79 -15.54 8.51 -8.53
N GLY A 80 -14.72 9.30 -7.80
CA GLY A 80 -13.38 8.87 -7.39
C GLY A 80 -13.45 7.67 -6.44
N PHE A 81 -14.31 7.72 -5.44
CA PHE A 81 -14.50 6.62 -4.48
C PHE A 81 -14.92 5.32 -5.17
N GLU A 82 -15.92 5.39 -6.06
CA GLU A 82 -16.41 4.23 -6.83
C GLU A 82 -15.30 3.65 -7.73
N CYS A 83 -14.56 4.51 -8.43
CA CYS A 83 -13.46 4.08 -9.30
C CYS A 83 -12.39 3.29 -8.52
N TRP A 84 -11.98 3.78 -7.34
CA TRP A 84 -11.00 3.09 -6.51
C TRP A 84 -11.55 1.80 -5.90
N ALA A 85 -12.84 1.74 -5.56
CA ALA A 85 -13.48 0.51 -5.11
C ALA A 85 -13.50 -0.57 -6.20
N GLU A 86 -13.71 -0.19 -7.45
CA GLU A 86 -13.62 -1.12 -8.59
C GLU A 86 -12.21 -1.64 -8.82
N ILE A 87 -11.18 -0.79 -8.61
CA ILE A 87 -9.78 -1.23 -8.63
C ILE A 87 -9.51 -2.23 -7.51
N ASP A 88 -9.96 -1.95 -6.29
CA ASP A 88 -9.82 -2.88 -5.16
C ASP A 88 -10.41 -4.25 -5.49
N GLN A 89 -11.66 -4.30 -5.98
CA GLN A 89 -12.29 -5.56 -6.42
C GLN A 89 -11.50 -6.26 -7.53
N LEU A 90 -11.02 -5.52 -8.53
CA LEU A 90 -10.22 -6.09 -9.61
C LEU A 90 -8.93 -6.73 -9.08
N VAL A 91 -8.22 -6.02 -8.20
CA VAL A 91 -6.96 -6.48 -7.62
C VAL A 91 -7.19 -7.68 -6.70
N MET A 92 -8.24 -7.66 -5.89
CA MET A 92 -8.52 -8.73 -4.93
C MET A 92 -9.12 -9.99 -5.56
N GLU A 93 -9.97 -9.86 -6.58
CA GLU A 93 -10.77 -10.97 -7.09
C GLU A 93 -10.28 -11.56 -8.42
N ARG A 94 -9.55 -10.77 -9.22
CA ARG A 94 -9.14 -11.17 -10.58
C ARG A 94 -7.64 -11.26 -10.74
N VAL A 95 -6.91 -10.24 -10.27
CA VAL A 95 -5.46 -10.14 -10.46
C VAL A 95 -4.72 -10.87 -9.33
N VAL A 96 -5.18 -10.70 -8.09
CA VAL A 96 -4.67 -11.35 -6.87
C VAL A 96 -3.15 -11.14 -6.67
N ALA A 97 -2.65 -9.96 -7.03
CA ALA A 97 -1.24 -9.60 -6.88
C ALA A 97 -0.85 -9.32 -5.42
N TRP A 98 -1.84 -8.96 -4.59
CA TRP A 98 -1.72 -8.77 -3.14
C TRP A 98 -2.94 -9.37 -2.47
N ALA A 99 -2.70 -10.25 -1.49
CA ALA A 99 -3.76 -10.90 -0.71
C ALA A 99 -3.66 -10.47 0.76
N PRO A 100 -4.66 -9.75 1.31
CA PRO A 100 -4.67 -9.39 2.72
C PRO A 100 -4.76 -10.63 3.60
N LEU A 101 -3.76 -10.85 4.44
CA LEU A 101 -3.75 -11.95 5.41
C LEU A 101 -4.33 -11.54 6.78
N GLY A 102 -4.33 -10.24 7.07
CA GLY A 102 -4.84 -9.69 8.33
C GLY A 102 -4.59 -8.19 8.43
N PHE A 103 -5.14 -7.59 9.49
CA PHE A 103 -4.95 -6.19 9.82
C PHE A 103 -4.30 -6.08 11.21
N ALA A 104 -3.42 -5.11 11.40
CA ALA A 104 -2.81 -4.85 12.69
C ALA A 104 -3.85 -4.27 13.65
N ILE A 105 -3.93 -4.84 14.86
CA ILE A 105 -4.71 -4.30 15.97
C ILE A 105 -3.71 -3.78 16.99
N HIS A 106 -3.86 -2.51 17.38
CA HIS A 106 -3.00 -1.88 18.37
C HIS A 106 -3.76 -1.67 19.67
N GLY A 107 -3.13 -2.03 20.78
CA GLY A 107 -3.56 -1.70 22.14
C GLY A 107 -2.47 -0.95 22.86
N TRP A 108 -2.84 -0.08 23.79
CA TRP A 108 -1.89 0.72 24.56
C TRP A 108 -1.92 0.31 26.03
N ILE A 109 -0.72 0.22 26.62
CA ILE A 109 -0.54 0.13 28.07
C ILE A 109 0.13 1.44 28.48
N THR A 110 -0.54 2.21 29.31
CA THR A 110 -0.05 3.51 29.79
C THR A 110 0.07 3.50 31.32
N SER A 111 0.89 4.40 31.85
CA SER A 111 0.87 4.72 33.28
C SER A 111 -0.44 5.41 33.65
N ASP A 112 -0.90 5.25 34.89
CA ASP A 112 -1.99 6.06 35.47
C ASP A 112 -1.71 7.57 35.43
N ARG A 113 -0.48 7.99 35.18
CA ARG A 113 -0.14 9.40 34.95
C ARG A 113 -0.62 9.92 33.61
N VAL A 114 -0.86 9.08 32.60
CA VAL A 114 -1.33 9.53 31.29
C VAL A 114 -2.83 9.81 31.38
N ALA A 115 -3.21 11.08 31.18
CA ALA A 115 -4.60 11.50 31.16
C ALA A 115 -5.24 11.31 29.79
N ALA A 116 -4.51 11.64 28.71
CA ALA A 116 -4.94 11.49 27.32
C ALA A 116 -3.72 11.55 26.38
N PHE A 117 -3.87 11.05 25.15
CA PHE A 117 -2.94 11.29 24.05
C PHE A 117 -3.66 11.28 22.70
N SER A 118 -3.03 11.83 21.67
CA SER A 118 -3.44 11.65 20.27
C SER A 118 -2.58 10.56 19.63
N ALA A 119 -3.19 9.72 18.78
CA ALA A 119 -2.46 8.72 18.01
C ALA A 119 -2.13 9.26 16.61
N ASP A 120 -0.96 8.89 16.08
CA ASP A 120 -0.62 9.18 14.70
C ASP A 120 -1.46 8.30 13.75
N ALA A 121 -1.78 8.81 12.55
CA ALA A 121 -2.72 8.15 11.65
C ALA A 121 -2.14 6.91 10.93
N GLN A 122 -0.81 6.75 10.90
CA GLN A 122 -0.12 5.74 10.10
C GLN A 122 0.27 4.52 10.93
N SER A 123 0.91 4.75 12.07
CA SER A 123 1.44 3.72 12.97
C SER A 123 0.56 3.51 14.21
N VAL A 124 -0.44 4.38 14.41
CA VAL A 124 -1.33 4.43 15.58
C VAL A 124 -0.56 4.44 16.92
N ALA A 125 0.69 4.89 16.89
CA ALA A 125 1.49 5.15 18.07
C ALA A 125 1.07 6.49 18.69
N PRO A 126 1.22 6.66 20.02
CA PRO A 126 1.02 7.95 20.65
C PRO A 126 1.95 9.01 20.07
N SER A 127 1.39 10.12 19.62
CA SER A 127 2.15 11.32 19.26
C SER A 127 2.80 11.87 20.53
N LEU A 128 4.13 11.80 20.61
CA LEU A 128 4.89 12.09 21.83
C LEU A 128 4.74 13.55 22.31
N ASP A 129 4.42 14.46 21.39
CA ASP A 129 4.15 15.87 21.64
C ASP A 129 2.71 16.16 22.10
N GLN A 130 1.81 15.17 22.02
CA GLN A 130 0.39 15.29 22.38
C GLN A 130 0.00 14.43 23.59
N ILE A 131 0.97 14.08 24.46
CA ILE A 131 0.71 13.32 25.68
C ILE A 131 0.39 14.27 26.84
N GLN A 132 -0.81 14.13 27.40
CA GLN A 132 -1.23 14.86 28.58
C GLN A 132 -0.97 14.04 29.84
N LEU A 133 -0.29 14.64 30.81
CA LEU A 133 -0.02 14.03 32.11
C LEU A 133 -0.91 14.62 33.19
N ARG A 134 -1.34 13.76 34.11
CA ARG A 134 -1.96 14.18 35.37
C ARG A 134 -0.90 14.89 36.23
N PRO A 135 -1.29 15.92 37.02
CA PRO A 135 -0.40 16.55 37.99
C PRO A 135 0.16 15.52 38.98
N GLU A 136 1.38 15.76 39.47
CA GLU A 136 1.90 14.99 40.60
C GLU A 136 1.16 15.41 41.88
N SER A 137 0.73 14.41 42.66
CA SER A 137 0.15 14.60 44.00
C SER A 137 1.24 14.78 45.04
#